data_AF-A0A3A4JFT0-F1
#
_entry.id   AF-A0A3A4JFT0-F1
#
_cell.length_a   1.000
_cell.length_b   1.000
_cell.length_c   1.000
_cell.angle_alpha   90.00
_cell.angle_beta   90.00
_cell.angle_gamma   90.00
#
_symmetry.space_group_name_H-M   'P 1'
#
loop_
_entity.id
_entity.type
_entity.pdbx_description
1 polymer ?
#
loop_
_entity_poly.entity_id
_entity_poly.type
_entity_poly.pdbx_seq_one_letter_code
_entity_poly.pdbx_strand_id
1 'polypeptide(L)'
;MDVETKWGFPVVNAENIFQYLESVNIKPWPQIEPTVSLDEYLKRDLTDDQKGELRFAPKAEVMFLEQPNGQPYTAFRSTQKPWATTFCLLPGDLIPIVAEWKHGAECISLAPPSGSLGKADNGSMKNCAKREFEEETGIELSGIIPLSQAGIAVNCRSSGQRFFPHLGIAATPISPGPTKLDQTENISLVLIPLKDWLMLIEEGGVVENCSISTTLMALQYLQRLELK
;
A
#
# COMPACT_ATOMS: atom_id res chain seq x y z
N MET A 1 2.88 -14.95 20.67
CA MET A 1 3.65 -13.92 21.40
C MET A 1 2.64 -12.97 22.00
N ASP A 2 2.70 -12.71 23.30
CA ASP A 2 1.80 -11.74 23.93
C ASP A 2 2.37 -10.35 23.72
N VAL A 3 1.60 -9.50 23.06
CA VAL A 3 1.91 -8.09 22.84
C VAL A 3 0.83 -7.24 23.50
N GLU A 4 1.18 -6.02 23.92
CA GLU A 4 0.19 -5.06 24.39
C GLU A 4 -0.84 -4.80 23.30
N THR A 5 -2.09 -4.52 23.68
CA THR A 5 -3.11 -4.12 22.72
C THR A 5 -3.66 -2.73 23.04
N LYS A 6 -3.99 -1.98 22.00
CA LYS A 6 -4.65 -0.68 22.11
C LYS A 6 -5.75 -0.57 21.06
N TRP A 7 -6.95 -0.21 21.51
CA TRP A 7 -8.18 -0.23 20.69
C TRP A 7 -8.45 -1.59 20.01
N GLY A 8 -7.96 -2.68 20.60
CA GLY A 8 -8.09 -4.03 20.05
C GLY A 8 -7.00 -4.43 19.05
N PHE A 9 -6.04 -3.55 18.74
CA PHE A 9 -4.92 -3.86 17.86
C PHE A 9 -3.64 -4.17 18.62
N PRO A 10 -2.81 -5.11 18.14
CA PRO A 10 -1.49 -5.38 18.70
C PRO A 10 -0.58 -4.15 18.56
N VAL A 11 0.15 -3.83 19.61
CA VAL A 11 1.20 -2.80 19.62
C VAL A 11 2.55 -3.51 19.51
N VAL A 12 3.28 -3.24 18.43
CA VAL A 12 4.58 -3.84 18.11
C VAL A 12 5.64 -2.74 17.98
N ASN A 13 6.90 -3.14 17.97
CA ASN A 13 8.03 -2.24 17.73
C ASN A 13 8.95 -2.83 16.65
N ALA A 14 10.01 -2.12 16.31
CA ALA A 14 10.93 -2.53 15.25
C ALA A 14 11.61 -3.88 15.53
N GLU A 15 11.82 -4.22 16.80
CA GLU A 15 12.53 -5.44 17.21
C GLU A 15 11.65 -6.70 17.11
N ASN A 16 10.34 -6.56 17.35
CA ASN A 16 9.43 -7.70 17.47
C ASN A 16 8.40 -7.84 16.34
N ILE A 17 8.24 -6.82 15.47
CA ILE A 17 7.18 -6.81 14.46
C ILE A 17 7.19 -8.06 13.57
N PHE A 18 8.34 -8.47 13.02
CA PHE A 18 8.39 -9.62 12.13
C PHE A 18 8.12 -10.95 12.85
N GLN A 19 8.59 -11.09 14.09
CA GLN A 19 8.29 -12.27 14.90
C GLN A 19 6.80 -12.33 15.28
N TYR A 20 6.19 -11.17 15.56
CA TYR A 20 4.75 -11.08 15.77
C TYR A 20 3.98 -11.49 14.51
N LEU A 21 4.33 -10.94 13.34
CA LEU A 21 3.69 -11.23 12.06
C LEU A 21 3.73 -12.72 11.71
N GLU A 22 4.88 -13.38 11.91
CA GLU A 22 5.00 -14.82 11.75
C GLU A 22 4.04 -15.58 12.69
N SER A 23 3.91 -15.14 13.94
CA SER A 23 3.01 -15.76 14.93
C SER A 23 1.52 -15.65 14.59
N VAL A 24 1.14 -14.65 13.77
CA VAL A 24 -0.22 -14.48 13.24
C VAL A 24 -0.35 -14.93 11.78
N ASN A 25 0.58 -15.76 11.30
CA ASN A 25 0.58 -16.39 9.98
C ASN A 25 0.68 -15.39 8.79
N ILE A 26 1.26 -14.22 9.02
CA ILE A 26 1.78 -13.35 7.95
C ILE A 26 3.19 -13.82 7.63
N LYS A 27 3.30 -14.64 6.58
CA LYS A 27 4.56 -15.29 6.17
C LYS A 27 4.63 -15.40 4.65
N PRO A 28 5.84 -15.61 4.08
CA PRO A 28 5.99 -15.82 2.65
C PRO A 28 5.09 -16.94 2.13
N TRP A 29 4.44 -16.70 1.00
CA TRP A 29 3.62 -17.71 0.36
C TRP A 29 4.50 -18.66 -0.44
N PRO A 30 4.37 -19.98 -0.26
CA PRO A 30 5.16 -20.94 -1.01
C PRO A 30 4.74 -20.93 -2.48
N GLN A 31 5.73 -20.97 -3.38
CA GLN A 31 5.49 -21.18 -4.79
C GLN A 31 5.02 -22.62 -5.03
N ILE A 32 3.86 -22.78 -5.66
CA ILE A 32 3.27 -24.10 -5.97
C ILE A 32 3.51 -24.57 -7.42
N GLU A 33 3.83 -23.63 -8.32
CA GLU A 33 4.17 -23.89 -9.72
C GLU A 33 5.30 -22.95 -10.18
N PRO A 34 6.16 -23.38 -11.12
CA PRO A 34 7.17 -22.50 -11.72
C PRO A 34 6.57 -21.23 -12.34
N THR A 35 7.29 -20.12 -12.23
CA THR A 35 6.93 -18.85 -12.87
C THR A 35 6.94 -18.99 -14.38
N VAL A 36 5.89 -18.52 -15.05
CA VAL A 36 5.77 -18.47 -16.52
C VAL A 36 5.47 -17.05 -16.99
N SER A 37 5.73 -16.74 -18.26
CA SER A 37 5.30 -15.47 -18.84
C SER A 37 3.78 -15.39 -18.94
N LEU A 38 3.22 -14.17 -18.97
CA LEU A 38 1.78 -13.98 -19.19
C LEU A 38 1.34 -14.60 -20.53
N ASP A 39 2.15 -14.47 -21.59
CA ASP A 39 1.86 -15.06 -22.90
C ASP A 39 1.82 -16.59 -22.87
N GLU A 40 2.63 -17.24 -22.03
CA GLU A 40 2.57 -18.69 -21.81
C GLU A 40 1.37 -19.09 -20.95
N TYR A 41 1.06 -18.30 -19.91
CA TYR A 41 -0.10 -18.53 -19.07
C TYR A 41 -1.42 -18.46 -19.85
N LEU A 42 -1.55 -17.48 -20.75
CA LEU A 42 -2.73 -17.29 -21.59
C LEU A 42 -2.93 -18.39 -22.65
N LYS A 43 -1.92 -19.24 -22.90
CA LYS A 43 -2.05 -20.41 -23.78
C LYS A 43 -2.62 -21.64 -23.07
N ARG A 44 -2.76 -21.59 -21.74
CA ARG A 44 -3.35 -22.69 -20.94
C ARG A 44 -4.86 -22.72 -21.10
N ASP A 45 -5.46 -23.86 -20.78
CA ASP A 45 -6.92 -23.97 -20.63
C ASP A 45 -7.34 -23.43 -19.26
N LEU A 46 -7.66 -22.13 -19.22
CA LEU A 46 -7.96 -21.42 -17.97
C LEU A 46 -9.41 -21.66 -17.52
N THR A 47 -9.59 -21.88 -16.21
CA THR A 47 -10.92 -21.87 -15.58
C THR A 47 -11.54 -20.46 -15.62
N ASP A 48 -12.84 -20.35 -15.35
CA ASP A 48 -13.50 -19.04 -15.34
C ASP A 48 -13.00 -18.14 -14.20
N ASP A 49 -12.63 -18.72 -13.06
CA ASP A 49 -12.00 -17.99 -11.96
C ASP A 49 -10.63 -17.43 -12.37
N GLN A 50 -9.79 -18.26 -13.00
CA GLN A 50 -8.48 -17.84 -13.52
C GLN A 50 -8.59 -16.74 -14.58
N LYS A 51 -9.60 -16.83 -15.46
CA LYS A 51 -9.90 -15.73 -16.40
C LYS A 51 -10.31 -14.46 -15.67
N GLY A 52 -11.06 -14.58 -14.58
CA GLY A 52 -11.43 -13.46 -13.72
C GLY A 52 -10.23 -12.77 -13.06
N GLU A 53 -9.22 -13.55 -12.64
CA GLU A 53 -7.98 -13.06 -12.03
C GLU A 53 -7.11 -12.24 -12.99
N LEU A 54 -7.25 -12.43 -14.32
CA LEU A 54 -6.55 -11.62 -15.32
C LEU A 54 -6.81 -10.11 -15.18
N ARG A 55 -7.86 -9.71 -14.44
CA ARG A 55 -8.10 -8.30 -14.07
C ARG A 55 -6.96 -7.67 -13.26
N PHE A 56 -6.15 -8.49 -12.59
CA PHE A 56 -4.99 -8.07 -11.79
C PHE A 56 -3.69 -8.04 -12.60
N ALA A 57 -3.68 -8.63 -13.80
CA ALA A 57 -2.49 -8.64 -14.65
C ALA A 57 -2.08 -7.21 -15.03
N PRO A 58 -0.78 -6.85 -14.95
CA PRO A 58 -0.28 -5.59 -15.48
C PRO A 58 -0.61 -5.48 -16.97
N LYS A 59 -1.11 -4.31 -17.41
CA LYS A 59 -1.36 -4.05 -18.83
C LYS A 59 -0.13 -3.41 -19.45
N ALA A 60 0.27 -3.86 -20.63
CA ALA A 60 1.32 -3.22 -21.41
C ALA A 60 0.69 -2.39 -22.54
N GLU A 61 1.18 -1.16 -22.72
CA GLU A 61 0.80 -0.28 -23.81
C GLU A 61 2.03 0.05 -24.67
N VAL A 62 1.81 0.13 -25.99
CA VAL A 62 2.81 0.58 -26.95
C VAL A 62 2.50 2.00 -27.36
N MET A 63 3.50 2.87 -27.35
CA MET A 63 3.39 4.26 -27.76
C MET A 63 4.31 4.51 -28.95
N PHE A 64 3.79 5.22 -29.96
CA PHE A 64 4.56 5.65 -31.11
C PHE A 64 4.80 7.15 -30.98
N LEU A 65 6.05 7.52 -30.76
CA LEU A 65 6.49 8.88 -30.47
C LEU A 65 7.43 9.36 -31.56
N GLU A 66 7.60 10.67 -31.66
CA GLU A 66 8.64 11.30 -32.47
C GLU A 66 9.70 11.90 -31.55
N GLN A 67 10.97 11.63 -31.83
CA GLN A 67 12.10 12.23 -31.13
C GLN A 67 12.31 13.68 -31.60
N PRO A 68 13.02 14.53 -30.83
CA PRO A 68 13.32 15.90 -31.25
C PRO A 68 14.07 16.03 -32.59
N ASN A 69 14.72 14.96 -33.06
CA ASN A 69 15.39 14.90 -34.36
C ASN A 69 14.49 14.41 -35.52
N GLY A 70 13.18 14.27 -35.28
CA GLY A 70 12.20 13.78 -36.26
C GLY A 70 12.21 12.27 -36.47
N GLN A 71 13.02 11.50 -35.73
CA GLN A 71 13.05 10.05 -35.87
C GLN A 71 11.93 9.40 -35.04
N PRO A 72 11.28 8.34 -35.55
CA PRO A 72 10.29 7.60 -34.77
C PRO A 72 10.92 6.92 -33.55
N TYR A 73 10.15 6.79 -32.48
CA TYR A 73 10.51 6.08 -31.27
C TYR A 73 9.33 5.26 -30.75
N THR A 74 9.51 3.95 -30.68
CA THR A 74 8.52 3.06 -30.07
C THR A 74 8.84 2.88 -28.59
N ALA A 75 7.91 3.29 -27.73
CA ALA A 75 8.01 3.15 -26.29
C ALA A 75 7.00 2.12 -25.77
N PHE A 76 7.31 1.55 -24.60
CA PHE A 76 6.48 0.57 -23.92
C PHE A 76 6.28 1.03 -22.47
N ARG A 77 5.06 0.92 -21.96
CA ARG A 77 4.77 1.22 -20.55
C ARG A 77 3.78 0.24 -19.96
N SER A 78 3.89 -0.01 -18.66
CA SER A 78 2.84 -0.65 -17.89
C SER A 78 1.77 0.37 -17.48
N THR A 79 0.51 -0.07 -17.46
CA THR A 79 -0.61 0.70 -16.91
C THR A 79 -1.37 -0.13 -15.88
N GLN A 80 -1.65 0.52 -14.77
CA GLN A 80 -2.42 0.00 -13.64
C GLN A 80 -3.20 1.16 -13.03
N LYS A 81 -4.17 0.83 -12.17
CA LYS A 81 -4.95 1.84 -11.45
C LYS A 81 -4.02 2.65 -10.53
N PRO A 82 -4.32 3.96 -10.34
CA PRO A 82 -3.71 4.69 -9.25
C PRO A 82 -4.21 4.15 -7.91
N TRP A 83 -3.43 4.35 -6.87
CA TRP A 83 -3.78 3.95 -5.51
C TRP A 83 -3.55 5.08 -4.52
N ALA A 84 -4.22 5.01 -3.38
CA ALA A 84 -3.99 5.91 -2.26
C ALA A 84 -3.22 5.20 -1.15
N THR A 85 -2.43 5.96 -0.40
CA THR A 85 -1.80 5.51 0.84
C THR A 85 -2.09 6.56 1.90
N THR A 86 -2.60 6.14 3.06
CA THR A 86 -3.09 7.04 4.10
C THR A 86 -2.30 6.86 5.39
N PHE A 87 -1.49 7.86 5.73
CA PHE A 87 -0.83 7.93 7.04
C PHE A 87 -1.80 8.52 8.07
N CYS A 88 -1.89 7.94 9.26
CA CYS A 88 -2.66 8.50 10.36
C CYS A 88 -1.86 8.39 11.66
N LEU A 89 -1.67 9.51 12.36
CA LEU A 89 -1.00 9.53 13.66
C LEU A 89 -2.06 9.51 14.77
N LEU A 90 -2.12 8.41 15.50
CA LEU A 90 -3.05 8.20 16.60
C LEU A 90 -2.47 8.69 17.94
N PRO A 91 -3.30 8.92 18.97
CA PRO A 91 -2.83 9.31 20.30
C PRO A 91 -1.77 8.36 20.88
N GLY A 92 -0.71 8.94 21.43
CA GLY A 92 0.48 8.20 21.90
C GLY A 92 1.54 7.98 20.82
N ASP A 93 1.50 8.77 19.73
CA ASP A 93 2.40 8.65 18.59
C ASP A 93 2.40 7.24 17.97
N LEU A 94 1.22 6.63 17.84
CA LEU A 94 1.05 5.31 17.24
C LEU A 94 0.55 5.43 15.81
N ILE A 95 1.00 4.52 14.94
CA ILE A 95 0.63 4.50 13.52
C ILE A 95 0.03 3.12 13.21
N PRO A 96 -1.16 3.06 12.56
CA PRO A 96 -1.68 1.83 12.00
C PRO A 96 -0.87 1.45 10.75
N ILE A 97 -0.29 0.25 10.76
CA ILE A 97 0.49 -0.32 9.67
C ILE A 97 -0.12 -1.67 9.29
N VAL A 98 -0.36 -1.82 8.01
CA VAL A 98 -0.77 -3.06 7.38
C VAL A 98 0.47 -3.83 6.94
N ALA A 99 0.48 -5.12 7.23
CA ALA A 99 1.52 -6.05 6.83
C ALA A 99 0.94 -7.16 5.94
N GLU A 100 1.58 -7.39 4.80
CA GLU A 100 1.15 -8.43 3.86
C GLU A 100 2.31 -9.00 3.04
N TRP A 101 2.15 -10.23 2.54
CA TRP A 101 3.09 -10.79 1.57
C TRP A 101 2.85 -10.19 0.18
N LYS A 102 3.85 -9.48 -0.36
CA LYS A 102 3.79 -8.94 -1.72
C LYS A 102 4.66 -9.75 -2.68
N HIS A 103 4.01 -10.58 -3.49
CA HIS A 103 4.67 -11.45 -4.47
C HIS A 103 5.57 -10.70 -5.47
N GLY A 104 5.28 -9.43 -5.79
CA GLY A 104 6.10 -8.64 -6.70
C GLY A 104 7.47 -8.24 -6.16
N ALA A 105 7.63 -8.20 -4.83
CA ALA A 105 8.89 -7.90 -4.14
C ALA A 105 9.42 -9.09 -3.34
N GLU A 106 8.68 -10.21 -3.31
CA GLU A 106 9.00 -11.42 -2.56
C GLU A 106 9.34 -11.16 -1.08
N CYS A 107 8.60 -10.24 -0.45
CA CYS A 107 8.79 -9.88 0.94
C CYS A 107 7.47 -9.66 1.69
N ILE A 108 7.55 -9.71 3.02
CA ILE A 108 6.50 -9.16 3.88
C ILE A 108 6.66 -7.65 3.88
N SER A 109 5.71 -6.97 3.24
CA SER A 109 5.71 -5.53 3.14
C SER A 109 4.99 -4.90 4.31
N LEU A 110 5.45 -3.70 4.71
CA LEU A 110 4.87 -2.87 5.75
C LEU A 110 4.49 -1.52 5.15
N ALA A 111 3.21 -1.15 5.25
CA ALA A 111 2.72 0.12 4.74
C ALA A 111 1.57 0.68 5.59
N PRO A 112 1.40 2.02 5.66
CA PRO A 112 0.12 2.58 6.04
C PRO A 112 -1.00 2.06 5.12
N PRO A 113 -2.26 2.03 5.60
CA PRO A 113 -3.38 1.54 4.81
C PRO A 113 -3.43 2.10 3.40
N SER A 114 -3.61 1.22 2.41
CA SER A 114 -3.40 1.53 1.01
C SER A 114 -4.26 0.70 0.08
N GLY A 115 -4.88 1.33 -0.92
CA GLY A 115 -5.63 0.58 -1.92
C GLY A 115 -5.95 1.35 -3.18
N SER A 116 -6.43 0.62 -4.19
CA SER A 116 -6.61 1.12 -5.55
C SER A 116 -7.94 1.86 -5.72
N LEU A 117 -7.96 2.85 -6.63
CA LEU A 117 -9.18 3.57 -6.95
C LEU A 117 -10.29 2.61 -7.44
N GLY A 118 -11.37 2.54 -6.68
CA GLY A 118 -12.55 1.73 -6.91
C GLY A 118 -13.69 2.52 -7.55
N LYS A 119 -14.75 1.81 -7.95
CA LYS A 119 -15.96 2.44 -8.51
C LYS A 119 -16.70 3.28 -7.46
N ALA A 120 -16.73 2.81 -6.21
CA ALA A 120 -17.40 3.48 -5.09
C ALA A 120 -16.80 4.87 -4.78
N ASP A 121 -15.56 5.12 -5.22
CA ASP A 121 -14.83 6.35 -4.93
C ASP A 121 -15.23 7.52 -5.85
N ASN A 122 -16.02 7.26 -6.90
CA ASN A 122 -16.47 8.26 -7.88
C ASN A 122 -15.32 9.07 -8.51
N GLY A 123 -14.18 8.41 -8.74
CA GLY A 123 -12.99 9.05 -9.32
C GLY A 123 -12.16 9.90 -8.35
N SER A 124 -12.52 9.95 -7.07
CA SER A 124 -11.82 10.75 -6.06
C SER A 124 -10.78 9.93 -5.30
N MET A 125 -9.49 10.27 -5.44
CA MET A 125 -8.43 9.64 -4.65
C MET A 125 -8.58 9.89 -3.15
N LYS A 126 -9.22 11.01 -2.77
CA LYS A 126 -9.54 11.32 -1.38
C LYS A 126 -10.58 10.34 -0.81
N ASN A 127 -11.59 9.98 -1.59
CA ASN A 127 -12.62 9.02 -1.18
C ASN A 127 -12.03 7.61 -1.07
N CYS A 128 -11.21 7.22 -2.06
CA CYS A 128 -10.44 5.98 -2.03
C CYS A 128 -9.59 5.88 -0.77
N ALA A 129 -8.76 6.90 -0.50
CA ALA A 129 -7.88 6.95 0.66
C ALA A 129 -8.63 6.79 2.00
N LYS A 130 -9.84 7.36 2.10
CA LYS A 130 -10.69 7.22 3.28
C LYS A 130 -11.28 5.81 3.38
N ARG A 131 -11.86 5.31 2.29
CA ARG A 131 -12.50 3.99 2.23
C ARG A 131 -11.50 2.89 2.59
N GLU A 132 -10.36 2.84 1.91
CA GLU A 132 -9.34 1.79 2.12
C GLU A 132 -8.84 1.80 3.56
N PHE A 133 -8.56 2.99 4.12
CA PHE A 133 -8.16 3.11 5.52
C PHE A 133 -9.23 2.57 6.48
N GLU A 134 -10.49 2.93 6.28
CA GLU A 134 -11.60 2.46 7.13
C GLU A 134 -11.90 0.97 6.95
N GLU A 135 -11.73 0.42 5.75
CA GLU A 135 -11.93 -1.00 5.44
C GLU A 135 -10.83 -1.87 6.07
N GLU A 136 -9.56 -1.50 5.91
CA GLU A 136 -8.41 -2.25 6.43
C GLU A 136 -8.26 -2.11 7.96
N THR A 137 -8.67 -0.97 8.53
CA THR A 137 -8.45 -0.69 9.95
C THR A 137 -9.69 -0.68 10.83
N GLY A 138 -10.88 -0.49 10.26
CA GLY A 138 -12.08 -0.20 11.03
C GLY A 138 -12.07 1.16 11.76
N ILE A 139 -10.97 1.93 11.73
CA ILE A 139 -10.88 3.24 12.37
C ILE A 139 -11.50 4.29 11.46
N GLU A 140 -12.58 4.92 11.92
CA GLU A 140 -13.23 6.02 11.21
C GLU A 140 -12.33 7.27 11.12
N LEU A 141 -12.32 7.89 9.94
CA LEU A 141 -11.64 9.17 9.71
C LEU A 141 -12.65 10.33 9.70
N SER A 142 -12.44 11.30 10.60
CA SER A 142 -13.16 12.58 10.63
C SER A 142 -12.70 13.54 9.53
N GLY A 143 -11.47 13.37 9.04
CA GLY A 143 -10.89 14.20 8.01
C GLY A 143 -9.83 13.45 7.22
N ILE A 144 -9.60 13.90 5.99
CA ILE A 144 -8.53 13.38 5.14
C ILE A 144 -7.96 14.50 4.28
N ILE A 145 -6.64 14.59 4.26
CA ILE A 145 -5.89 15.71 3.69
C ILE A 145 -4.97 15.15 2.60
N PRO A 146 -5.15 15.53 1.33
CA PRO A 146 -4.24 15.13 0.27
C PRO A 146 -2.88 15.80 0.46
N LEU A 147 -1.81 15.00 0.47
CA LEU A 147 -0.44 15.49 0.58
C LEU A 147 0.19 15.77 -0.81
N SER A 148 -0.38 15.19 -1.87
CA SER A 148 -0.04 15.52 -3.26
C SER A 148 -1.31 15.55 -4.13
N GLN A 149 -1.53 16.66 -4.83
CA GLN A 149 -2.66 16.82 -5.76
C GLN A 149 -2.47 16.04 -7.06
N ALA A 150 -1.23 15.99 -7.57
CA ALA A 150 -0.91 15.30 -8.81
C ALA A 150 -0.57 13.81 -8.60
N GLY A 151 -0.49 13.35 -7.34
CA GLY A 151 0.09 12.06 -7.00
C GLY A 151 1.60 12.00 -7.31
N ILE A 152 2.24 10.93 -6.91
CA ILE A 152 3.68 10.68 -7.12
C ILE A 152 3.82 9.55 -8.13
N ALA A 153 4.62 9.78 -9.17
CA ALA A 153 4.86 8.79 -10.21
C ALA A 153 5.67 7.60 -9.68
N VAL A 154 5.32 6.41 -10.12
CA VAL A 154 6.02 5.17 -9.80
C VAL A 154 6.71 4.73 -11.08
N ASN A 155 8.04 4.63 -11.05
CA ASN A 155 8.85 4.23 -12.20
C ASN A 155 8.51 5.00 -13.50
N CYS A 156 8.88 6.28 -13.54
CA CYS A 156 8.53 7.22 -14.62
C CYS A 156 8.92 6.80 -16.04
N ARG A 157 9.88 5.87 -16.20
CA ARG A 157 10.38 5.47 -17.51
C ARG A 157 9.47 4.46 -18.20
N SER A 158 8.89 3.55 -17.43
CA SER A 158 8.20 2.37 -17.95
C SER A 158 6.83 2.13 -17.32
N SER A 159 6.31 3.07 -16.52
CA SER A 159 4.96 3.00 -15.98
C SER A 159 4.26 4.35 -15.98
N GLY A 160 2.96 4.33 -16.27
CA GLY A 160 2.07 5.49 -16.10
C GLY A 160 1.48 5.59 -14.69
N GLN A 161 1.80 4.66 -13.79
CA GLN A 161 1.16 4.52 -12.50
C GLN A 161 1.59 5.61 -11.51
N ARG A 162 0.65 6.01 -10.63
CA ARG A 162 0.89 7.00 -9.59
C ARG A 162 0.21 6.58 -8.29
N PHE A 163 0.83 6.92 -7.16
CA PHE A 163 0.19 6.82 -5.86
C PHE A 163 -0.13 8.20 -5.29
N PHE A 164 -1.14 8.26 -4.44
CA PHE A 164 -1.64 9.50 -3.85
C PHE A 164 -1.51 9.45 -2.32
N PRO A 165 -0.50 10.13 -1.75
CA PRO A 165 -0.31 10.18 -0.31
C PRO A 165 -1.36 11.07 0.35
N HIS A 166 -1.91 10.60 1.47
CA HIS A 166 -2.88 11.33 2.28
C HIS A 166 -2.51 11.27 3.76
N LEU A 167 -2.93 12.31 4.50
CA LEU A 167 -2.96 12.33 5.96
C LEU A 167 -4.40 12.14 6.41
N GLY A 168 -4.66 11.07 7.16
CA GLY A 168 -5.94 10.80 7.82
C GLY A 168 -6.00 11.42 9.21
N ILE A 169 -7.16 11.98 9.56
CA ILE A 169 -7.48 12.48 10.88
C ILE A 169 -8.51 11.55 11.51
N ALA A 170 -8.09 10.75 12.49
CA ALA A 170 -8.97 9.80 13.16
C ALA A 170 -10.15 10.51 13.84
N ALA A 171 -11.33 9.89 13.80
CA ALA A 171 -12.45 10.30 14.63
C ALA A 171 -12.14 10.11 16.12
N THR A 172 -12.73 10.95 16.97
CA THR A 172 -12.59 10.87 18.43
C THR A 172 -13.99 10.67 19.04
N PRO A 173 -14.21 9.65 19.88
CA PRO A 173 -13.24 8.64 20.33
C PRO A 173 -12.85 7.63 19.23
N ILE A 174 -11.66 7.05 19.34
CA ILE A 174 -11.23 5.93 18.48
C ILE A 174 -11.95 4.66 18.96
N SER A 175 -12.84 4.13 18.11
CA SER A 175 -13.60 2.92 18.35
C SER A 175 -13.64 2.11 17.06
N PRO A 176 -12.64 1.24 16.81
CA PRO A 176 -12.57 0.52 15.54
C PRO A 176 -13.77 -0.40 15.33
N GLY A 177 -14.33 -0.36 14.12
CA GLY A 177 -15.32 -1.32 13.65
C GLY A 177 -14.67 -2.61 13.13
N PRO A 178 -15.46 -3.55 12.60
CA PRO A 178 -14.93 -4.72 11.93
C PRO A 178 -14.17 -4.32 10.66
N THR A 179 -13.03 -4.96 10.42
CA THR A 179 -12.30 -4.88 9.14
C THR A 179 -13.13 -5.51 8.02
N LYS A 180 -12.98 -5.00 6.80
CA LYS A 180 -13.66 -5.48 5.60
C LYS A 180 -12.63 -5.76 4.53
N LEU A 181 -12.06 -6.96 4.60
CA LEU A 181 -11.01 -7.41 3.69
C LEU A 181 -11.60 -8.23 2.55
N ASP A 182 -11.00 -8.14 1.37
CA ASP A 182 -11.33 -9.02 0.25
C ASP A 182 -10.87 -10.46 0.54
N GLN A 183 -11.52 -11.45 -0.07
CA GLN A 183 -11.22 -12.88 0.18
C GLN A 183 -9.78 -13.28 -0.18
N THR A 184 -9.12 -12.51 -1.05
CA THR A 184 -7.74 -12.74 -1.49
C THR A 184 -6.72 -12.03 -0.60
N GLU A 185 -7.15 -11.25 0.37
CA GLU A 185 -6.29 -10.46 1.24
C GLU A 185 -5.97 -11.24 2.52
N ASN A 186 -4.68 -11.53 2.73
CA ASN A 186 -4.16 -12.05 3.99
C ASN A 186 -3.25 -10.99 4.59
N ILE A 187 -3.86 -10.01 5.25
CA ILE A 187 -3.18 -8.87 5.84
C ILE A 187 -3.32 -8.90 7.36
N SER A 188 -2.36 -8.30 8.06
CA SER A 188 -2.44 -8.05 9.50
C SER A 188 -2.24 -6.57 9.78
N LEU A 189 -3.09 -6.03 10.64
CA LEU A 189 -2.96 -4.66 11.13
C LEU A 189 -2.26 -4.65 12.48
N VAL A 190 -1.23 -3.82 12.57
CA VAL A 190 -0.50 -3.56 13.81
C VAL A 190 -0.41 -2.07 14.09
N LEU A 191 -0.30 -1.70 15.36
CA LEU A 191 0.08 -0.36 15.77
C LEU A 191 1.58 -0.34 16.09
N ILE A 192 2.29 0.65 15.56
CA ILE A 192 3.71 0.83 15.84
C ILE A 192 3.97 2.26 16.31
N PRO A 193 4.81 2.48 17.35
CA PRO A 193 5.24 3.83 17.72
C PRO A 193 5.97 4.52 16.56
N LEU A 194 5.75 5.82 16.38
CA LEU A 194 6.36 6.61 15.31
C LEU A 194 7.88 6.51 15.30
N LYS A 195 8.52 6.48 16.46
CA LYS A 195 9.97 6.31 16.58
C LYS A 195 10.43 4.98 15.96
N ASP A 196 9.77 3.88 16.30
CA ASP A 196 10.12 2.54 15.81
C ASP A 196 9.80 2.40 14.32
N TRP A 197 8.72 3.02 13.85
CA TRP A 197 8.40 3.09 12.43
C TRP A 197 9.49 3.80 11.61
N LEU A 198 9.97 4.95 12.11
CA LEU A 198 11.06 5.68 11.46
C LEU A 198 12.37 4.88 11.48
N MET A 199 12.64 4.14 12.55
CA MET A 199 13.79 3.24 12.63
C MET A 199 13.72 2.14 11.57
N LEU A 200 12.54 1.50 11.39
CA LEU A 200 12.35 0.51 10.32
C LEU A 200 12.54 1.11 8.91
N ILE A 201 12.14 2.36 8.69
CA ILE A 201 12.41 3.06 7.43
C ILE A 201 13.91 3.26 7.22
N GLU A 202 14.62 3.74 8.24
CA GLU A 202 16.06 4.03 8.17
C GLU A 202 16.89 2.75 7.97
N GLU A 203 16.51 1.65 8.63
CA GLU A 203 17.20 0.35 8.54
C GLU A 203 16.82 -0.46 7.28
N GLY A 204 15.90 0.05 6.46
CA GLY A 204 15.45 -0.63 5.23
C GLY A 204 14.43 -1.75 5.45
N GLY A 205 13.84 -1.85 6.65
CA GLY A 205 12.72 -2.76 6.94
C GLY A 205 11.41 -2.36 6.27
N VAL A 206 11.28 -1.11 5.84
CA VAL A 206 10.16 -0.62 5.01
C VAL A 206 10.64 -0.43 3.57
N VAL A 207 10.11 -1.24 2.65
CA VAL A 207 10.60 -1.29 1.25
C VAL A 207 9.72 -0.54 0.25
N GLU A 208 8.47 -0.24 0.61
CA GLU A 208 7.55 0.43 -0.31
C GLU A 208 7.77 1.94 -0.38
N ASN A 209 7.98 2.44 -1.59
CA ASN A 209 8.19 3.87 -1.83
C ASN A 209 6.99 4.73 -1.40
N CYS A 210 5.75 4.24 -1.57
CA CYS A 210 4.55 4.93 -1.12
C CYS A 210 4.48 5.03 0.40
N SER A 211 4.93 4.00 1.11
CA SER A 211 4.98 3.93 2.57
C SER A 211 5.94 4.99 3.14
N ILE A 212 7.17 5.02 2.61
CA ILE A 212 8.20 6.00 3.01
C ILE A 212 7.76 7.42 2.65
N SER A 213 7.37 7.65 1.39
CA SER A 213 7.03 8.99 0.90
C SER A 213 5.82 9.57 1.64
N THR A 214 4.76 8.78 1.84
CA THR A 214 3.57 9.24 2.56
C THR A 214 3.91 9.57 4.00
N THR A 215 4.72 8.74 4.67
CA THR A 215 5.17 8.99 6.04
C THR A 215 5.91 10.33 6.13
N LEU A 216 6.94 10.54 5.32
CA LEU A 216 7.75 11.76 5.39
C LEU A 216 6.94 13.01 5.05
N MET A 217 6.08 12.96 4.02
CA MET A 217 5.19 14.08 3.68
C MET A 217 4.17 14.39 4.77
N ALA A 218 3.62 13.37 5.42
CA ALA A 218 2.68 13.54 6.53
C ALA A 218 3.37 14.16 7.75
N LEU A 219 4.57 13.70 8.09
CA LEU A 219 5.36 14.26 9.18
C LEU A 219 5.78 15.71 8.90
N GLN A 220 6.15 16.03 7.66
CA GLN A 220 6.40 17.40 7.25
C GLN A 220 5.15 18.27 7.44
N TYR A 221 3.99 17.80 7.00
CA TYR A 221 2.71 18.51 7.18
C TYR A 221 2.39 18.74 8.67
N LEU A 222 2.64 17.74 9.51
CA LEU A 222 2.44 17.79 10.95
C LEU A 222 3.53 18.57 11.71
N GLN A 223 4.55 19.08 11.01
CA GLN A 223 5.73 19.74 11.61
C GLN A 223 6.47 18.84 12.61
N ARG A 224 6.52 17.54 12.30
CA ARG A 224 7.20 16.49 13.08
C ARG A 224 8.43 15.91 12.36
N LEU A 225 8.75 16.41 11.17
CA LEU A 225 9.93 16.00 10.42
C LEU A 225 11.09 16.97 10.72
N GLU A 226 12.14 16.45 11.35
CA GLU A 226 13.42 17.16 11.50
C GLU A 226 14.39 16.65 10.42
N LEU A 227 14.65 17.47 9.42
CA LEU A 227 15.70 17.19 8.44
C LEU A 227 17.04 17.55 9.09
N LYS A 228 17.92 16.56 9.24
CA LYS A 228 19.31 16.76 9.66
C LYS A 228 20.17 17.24 8.50
#